data_AF-A0A412VID7-F1
#
_entry.id   AF-A0A412VID7-F1
#
_cell.length_a   1.000
_cell.length_b   1.000
_cell.length_c   1.000
_cell.angle_alpha   90.00
_cell.angle_beta   90.00
_cell.angle_gamma   90.00
#
_symmetry.space_group_name_H-M   'P 1'
#
loop_
_entity.id
_entity.type
_entity.pdbx_description
1 polymer ?
#
loop_
_entity_poly.entity_id
_entity_poly.type
_entity_poly.pdbx_seq_one_letter_code
_entity_poly.pdbx_strand_id
1 'polypeptide(L)'
;MCTTIVIPFLAYYLISYAMFYVIDRVIPNVLGGKQDFSIIDVFRQRNLFNGPLWFLICLAEVEALLYVVWKCIRTNMMKCAFISSLAILGFLLASYKIFIPMWLDTAMVASLFFYFGILISETNFLIKGTKSLYLVLGAVICYLIYIFFPVKISMSVNYYSNTYLTVVSGMAIVVFILLVCKLVNQILVINWIGRNSLVLLCTHHLVYRPIKYFLIHFGYDYPLLLFVLTIIVEIPIIFIINRYFPVLAGKGKLVVRS
;
A
#
# COMPACT_ATOMS: atom_id res chain seq x y z
N MET A 1 -14.17 5.28 -7.52
CA MET A 1 -12.82 5.11 -6.96
C MET A 1 -12.87 4.32 -5.66
N CYS A 2 -13.66 4.74 -4.67
CA CYS A 2 -13.86 3.92 -3.46
C CYS A 2 -14.34 2.47 -3.78
N THR A 3 -15.22 2.30 -4.78
CA THR A 3 -15.63 0.97 -5.27
C THR A 3 -14.51 0.16 -5.93
N THR A 4 -13.52 0.80 -6.55
CA THR A 4 -12.38 0.12 -7.20
C THR A 4 -11.30 -0.33 -6.22
N ILE A 5 -11.40 0.06 -4.93
CA ILE A 5 -10.48 -0.35 -3.85
C ILE A 5 -11.19 -1.24 -2.84
N VAL A 6 -12.37 -0.83 -2.37
CA VAL A 6 -13.14 -1.57 -1.35
C VAL A 6 -13.60 -2.93 -1.86
N ILE A 7 -14.03 -3.04 -3.13
CA ILE A 7 -14.47 -4.32 -3.70
C ILE A 7 -13.29 -5.30 -3.79
N PRO A 8 -12.13 -4.96 -4.39
CA PRO A 8 -10.95 -5.80 -4.33
C PRO A 8 -10.53 -6.16 -2.90
N PHE A 9 -10.49 -5.19 -1.98
CA PHE A 9 -10.16 -5.45 -0.58
C PHE A 9 -11.07 -6.52 0.02
N LEU A 10 -12.40 -6.34 -0.04
CA LEU A 10 -13.35 -7.30 0.52
C LEU A 10 -13.22 -8.68 -0.13
N ALA A 11 -13.08 -8.73 -1.45
CA ALA A 11 -12.96 -9.99 -2.17
C ALA A 11 -11.67 -10.74 -1.80
N TYR A 12 -10.50 -10.09 -1.86
CA TYR A 12 -9.24 -10.73 -1.47
C TYR A 12 -9.20 -11.06 0.01
N TYR A 13 -9.81 -10.25 0.88
CA TYR A 13 -9.92 -10.54 2.30
C TYR A 13 -10.69 -11.84 2.51
N LEU A 14 -11.89 -11.96 1.94
CA LEU A 14 -12.71 -13.17 2.05
C LEU A 14 -12.03 -14.39 1.42
N ILE A 15 -11.42 -14.25 0.23
CA ILE A 15 -10.67 -15.32 -0.43
C ILE A 15 -9.51 -15.79 0.45
N SER A 16 -8.75 -14.86 1.05
CA SER A 16 -7.59 -15.17 1.88
C SER A 16 -7.99 -15.96 3.13
N TYR A 17 -9.06 -15.54 3.83
CA TYR A 17 -9.56 -16.26 5.01
C TYR A 17 -10.22 -17.59 4.65
N ALA A 18 -10.92 -17.68 3.51
CA ALA A 18 -11.44 -18.95 3.01
C ALA A 18 -10.30 -19.94 2.71
N MET A 19 -9.24 -19.49 2.03
CA MET A 19 -8.04 -20.30 1.79
C MET A 19 -7.38 -20.72 3.10
N PHE A 20 -7.23 -19.81 4.06
CA PHE A 20 -6.68 -20.13 5.38
C PHE A 20 -7.46 -21.25 6.07
N TYR A 21 -8.79 -21.13 6.20
CA TYR A 21 -9.61 -22.14 6.85
C TYR A 21 -9.65 -23.48 6.11
N VAL A 22 -9.62 -23.47 4.78
CA VAL A 22 -9.55 -24.71 3.98
C VAL A 22 -8.21 -25.40 4.20
N ILE A 23 -7.10 -24.68 4.10
CA ILE A 23 -5.77 -25.27 4.22
C ILE A 23 -5.50 -25.71 5.66
N ASP A 24 -5.91 -24.95 6.67
CA ASP A 24 -5.75 -25.34 8.07
C ASP A 24 -6.53 -26.62 8.43
N ARG A 25 -7.68 -26.85 7.77
CA ARG A 25 -8.40 -28.13 7.90
C ARG A 25 -7.71 -29.32 7.23
N VAL A 26 -7.03 -29.11 6.11
CA VAL A 26 -6.39 -30.19 5.34
C VAL A 26 -4.98 -30.48 5.87
N ILE A 27 -4.22 -29.44 6.21
CA ILE A 27 -2.85 -29.52 6.71
C ILE A 27 -2.69 -28.52 7.87
N PRO A 28 -3.09 -28.90 9.10
CA PRO A 28 -3.07 -28.01 10.25
C PRO A 28 -1.64 -27.53 10.55
N ASN A 29 -1.51 -26.29 11.01
CA ASN A 29 -0.26 -25.62 11.39
C ASN A 29 0.71 -25.27 10.25
N VAL A 30 0.36 -25.46 8.97
CA VAL A 30 1.25 -25.11 7.84
C VAL A 30 1.33 -23.61 7.56
N LEU A 31 0.23 -22.88 7.75
CA LEU A 31 0.11 -21.49 7.29
C LEU A 31 0.24 -20.41 8.36
N GLY A 32 0.14 -20.74 9.65
CA GLY A 32 0.00 -19.74 10.72
C GLY A 32 0.85 -19.96 11.98
N GLY A 33 1.56 -21.08 12.11
CA GLY A 33 2.11 -21.46 13.43
C GLY A 33 0.99 -21.41 14.50
N LYS A 34 1.32 -21.06 15.75
CA LYS A 34 0.36 -20.94 16.86
C LYS A 34 -0.58 -19.72 16.79
N GLN A 35 -0.64 -18.99 15.68
CA GLN A 35 -1.51 -17.80 15.56
C GLN A 35 -2.87 -18.16 14.94
N ASP A 36 -3.93 -17.97 15.74
CA ASP A 36 -5.31 -18.10 15.29
C ASP A 36 -5.76 -16.83 14.56
N PHE A 37 -5.92 -16.92 13.24
CA PHE A 37 -6.50 -15.84 12.43
C PHE A 37 -8.03 -15.92 12.40
N SER A 38 -8.69 -14.76 12.53
CA SER A 38 -10.14 -14.64 12.51
C SER A 38 -10.63 -13.63 11.46
N ILE A 39 -11.77 -13.89 10.84
CA ILE A 39 -12.36 -12.98 9.85
C ILE A 39 -12.68 -11.58 10.42
N ILE A 40 -12.74 -11.44 11.74
CA ILE A 40 -12.96 -10.16 12.45
C ILE A 40 -11.65 -9.45 12.85
N ASP A 41 -10.48 -9.98 12.46
CA ASP A 41 -9.17 -9.44 12.80
C ASP A 41 -9.02 -7.98 12.39
N VAL A 42 -9.61 -7.58 11.27
CA VAL A 42 -9.63 -6.19 10.78
C VAL A 42 -10.15 -5.19 11.82
N PHE A 43 -10.97 -5.65 12.78
CA PHE A 43 -11.53 -4.82 13.87
C PHE A 43 -10.83 -4.99 15.21
N ARG A 44 -9.96 -6.00 15.37
CA ARG A 44 -9.39 -6.38 16.67
C ARG A 44 -7.88 -6.26 16.74
N GLN A 45 -7.19 -6.42 15.61
CA GLN A 45 -5.74 -6.48 15.57
C GLN A 45 -5.15 -5.93 14.27
N ARG A 46 -3.83 -5.71 14.28
CA ARG A 46 -3.07 -5.20 13.13
C ARG A 46 -2.35 -6.29 12.32
N ASN A 47 -2.75 -7.54 12.53
CA ASN A 47 -2.16 -8.69 11.85
C ASN A 47 -3.26 -9.42 11.08
N LEU A 48 -3.22 -9.31 9.76
CA LEU A 48 -4.11 -10.04 8.87
C LEU A 48 -3.40 -11.27 8.33
N PHE A 49 -4.17 -12.34 8.06
CA PHE A 49 -3.61 -13.49 7.37
C PHE A 49 -2.94 -13.06 6.05
N ASN A 50 -3.63 -12.25 5.24
CA ASN A 50 -3.02 -11.56 4.10
C ASN A 50 -2.63 -10.13 4.50
N GLY A 51 -1.43 -10.01 5.08
CA GLY A 51 -0.89 -8.77 5.63
C GLY A 51 -1.10 -7.55 4.74
N PRO A 52 -0.61 -7.53 3.49
CA PRO A 52 -0.68 -6.37 2.59
C PRO A 52 -2.07 -5.75 2.40
N LEU A 53 -3.16 -6.49 2.66
CA LEU A 53 -4.52 -5.95 2.55
C LEU A 53 -4.80 -4.77 3.49
N TRP A 54 -4.05 -4.62 4.59
CA TRP A 54 -4.17 -3.45 5.48
C TRP A 54 -3.98 -2.14 4.72
N PHE A 55 -3.12 -2.14 3.69
CA PHE A 55 -2.84 -0.95 2.89
C PHE A 55 -4.06 -0.53 2.07
N LEU A 56 -4.85 -1.47 1.54
CA LEU A 56 -6.03 -1.14 0.72
C LEU A 56 -7.15 -0.53 1.52
N ILE A 57 -7.43 -1.05 2.72
CA ILE A 57 -8.46 -0.47 3.59
C ILE A 57 -8.02 0.92 4.07
N CYS A 58 -6.75 1.07 4.48
CA CYS A 58 -6.19 2.37 4.84
C CYS A 58 -6.27 3.38 3.68
N LEU A 59 -5.98 2.95 2.44
CA LEU A 59 -6.11 3.80 1.26
C LEU A 59 -7.56 4.22 1.00
N ALA A 60 -8.51 3.30 1.13
CA ALA A 60 -9.94 3.61 1.00
C ALA A 60 -10.41 4.62 2.06
N GLU A 61 -9.91 4.51 3.29
CA GLU A 61 -10.20 5.46 4.36
C GLU A 61 -9.57 6.84 4.09
N VAL A 62 -8.33 6.89 3.61
CA VAL A 62 -7.70 8.16 3.16
C VAL A 62 -8.54 8.82 2.07
N GLU A 63 -8.97 8.06 1.04
CA GLU A 63 -9.85 8.59 -0.01
C GLU A 63 -11.17 9.13 0.55
N ALA A 64 -11.80 8.40 1.48
CA ALA A 64 -13.04 8.84 2.11
C ALA A 64 -12.84 10.12 2.93
N LEU A 65 -11.76 10.21 3.72
CA LEU A 65 -11.40 11.40 4.48
C LEU A 65 -11.17 12.60 3.56
N LEU A 66 -10.37 12.45 2.51
CA LEU A 66 -10.12 13.52 1.54
C LEU A 66 -11.41 13.92 0.81
N TYR A 67 -12.26 12.96 0.41
CA TYR A 67 -13.55 13.29 -0.20
C TYR A 67 -14.42 14.18 0.72
N VAL A 68 -14.51 13.85 2.01
CA VAL A 68 -15.23 14.68 2.99
C VAL A 68 -14.59 16.07 3.11
N VAL A 69 -13.26 16.14 3.19
CA VAL A 69 -12.53 17.42 3.25
C VAL A 69 -12.81 18.30 2.04
N TRP A 70 -12.76 17.75 0.82
CA TRP A 70 -13.02 18.51 -0.40
C TRP A 70 -14.47 18.98 -0.50
N LYS A 71 -15.42 18.19 0.02
CA LYS A 71 -16.85 18.55 0.00
C LYS A 71 -17.20 19.60 1.04
N CYS A 72 -16.59 19.53 2.23
CA CYS A 72 -16.95 20.37 3.36
C CYS A 72 -16.07 21.64 3.49
N ILE A 73 -14.83 21.62 3.00
CA ILE A 73 -13.85 22.70 3.21
C ILE A 73 -13.52 23.38 1.88
N ARG A 74 -13.80 24.69 1.80
CA ARG A 74 -13.65 25.47 0.57
C ARG A 74 -12.22 25.91 0.27
N THR A 75 -11.50 26.45 1.26
CA THR A 75 -10.18 27.06 1.02
C THR A 75 -9.05 26.05 1.21
N ASN A 76 -8.01 26.16 0.38
CA ASN A 76 -6.85 25.27 0.48
C ASN A 76 -6.12 25.42 1.82
N MET A 77 -6.08 26.61 2.41
CA MET A 77 -5.50 26.82 3.74
C MET A 77 -6.25 26.06 4.83
N MET A 78 -7.58 26.05 4.81
CA MET A 78 -8.37 25.27 5.76
C MET A 78 -8.21 23.76 5.53
N LYS A 79 -8.10 23.31 4.28
CA LYS A 79 -7.80 21.90 3.97
C LYS A 79 -6.44 21.50 4.55
N CYS A 80 -5.40 22.33 4.33
CA CYS A 80 -4.07 22.13 4.91
C CYS A 80 -4.13 22.02 6.44
N ALA A 81 -4.82 22.97 7.10
CA ALA A 81 -4.92 23.01 8.56
C ALA A 81 -5.65 21.78 9.10
N PHE A 82 -6.77 21.40 8.47
CA PHE A 82 -7.56 20.24 8.88
C PHE A 82 -6.77 18.93 8.71
N ILE A 83 -6.15 18.72 7.56
CA ILE A 83 -5.35 17.50 7.30
C ILE A 83 -4.14 17.43 8.22
N SER A 84 -3.48 18.55 8.48
CA SER A 84 -2.39 18.62 9.46
C SER A 84 -2.88 18.27 10.87
N SER A 85 -4.06 18.74 11.26
CA SER A 85 -4.66 18.42 12.56
C SER A 85 -5.01 16.92 12.69
N LEU A 86 -5.53 16.30 11.62
CA LEU A 86 -5.77 14.85 11.57
C LEU A 86 -4.46 14.07 11.70
N ALA A 87 -3.42 14.48 10.98
CA ALA A 87 -2.12 13.82 11.06
C ALA A 87 -1.52 13.90 12.46
N ILE A 88 -1.61 15.06 13.13
CA ILE A 88 -1.21 15.23 14.53
C ILE A 88 -1.98 14.26 15.42
N LEU A 89 -3.31 14.16 15.26
CA LEU A 89 -4.12 13.20 16.00
C LEU A 89 -3.66 11.75 15.73
N GLY A 90 -3.40 11.38 14.48
CA GLY A 90 -2.87 10.06 14.11
C GLY A 90 -1.52 9.74 14.76
N PHE A 91 -0.61 10.72 14.84
CA PHE A 91 0.67 10.58 15.53
C PHE A 91 0.53 10.50 17.06
N LEU A 92 -0.45 11.20 17.65
CA LEU A 92 -0.76 11.08 19.08
C LEU A 92 -1.30 9.67 19.37
N LEU A 93 -2.24 9.16 18.57
CA LEU A 93 -2.76 7.81 18.69
C LEU A 93 -1.64 6.75 18.61
N ALA A 94 -0.69 6.93 17.67
CA ALA A 94 0.51 6.10 17.57
C ALA A 94 1.37 6.15 18.85
N SER A 95 1.60 7.35 19.38
CA SER A 95 2.45 7.58 20.57
C SER A 95 1.84 6.95 21.83
N TYR A 96 0.53 7.06 21.99
CA TYR A 96 -0.22 6.44 23.09
C TYR A 96 -0.55 4.96 22.83
N LYS A 97 -0.15 4.39 21.69
CA LYS A 97 -0.44 3.01 21.27
C LYS A 97 -1.95 2.70 21.28
N ILE A 98 -2.77 3.69 20.97
CA ILE A 98 -4.23 3.53 20.90
C ILE A 98 -4.56 2.86 19.56
N PHE A 99 -5.25 1.72 19.63
CA PHE A 99 -5.71 1.02 18.45
C PHE A 99 -7.05 1.58 17.99
N ILE A 100 -7.14 1.94 16.72
CA ILE A 100 -8.40 2.20 16.04
C ILE A 100 -8.60 1.12 14.97
N PRO A 101 -9.80 0.52 14.87
CA PRO A 101 -10.14 -0.46 13.84
C PRO A 101 -9.85 0.03 12.42
N MET A 102 -9.65 -0.93 11.49
CA MET A 102 -9.52 -0.68 10.05
C MET A 102 -8.35 0.22 9.61
N TRP A 103 -7.39 0.47 10.50
CA TRP A 103 -6.24 1.36 10.27
C TRP A 103 -6.59 2.85 10.12
N LEU A 104 -7.74 3.28 10.65
CA LEU A 104 -8.17 4.68 10.56
C LEU A 104 -7.17 5.65 11.17
N ASP A 105 -6.49 5.25 12.24
CA ASP A 105 -5.43 6.03 12.86
C ASP A 105 -4.18 6.16 11.96
N THR A 106 -3.85 5.12 11.19
CA THR A 106 -2.82 5.19 10.16
C THR A 106 -3.29 6.02 8.95
N ALA A 107 -4.56 5.93 8.57
CA ALA A 107 -5.14 6.74 7.49
C ALA A 107 -5.09 8.24 7.82
N MET A 108 -5.29 8.62 9.09
CA MET A 108 -5.11 10.00 9.56
C MET A 108 -3.68 10.51 9.28
N VAL A 109 -2.65 9.72 9.59
CA VAL A 109 -1.24 10.08 9.28
C VAL A 109 -0.99 10.09 7.77
N ALA A 110 -1.44 9.05 7.06
CA ALA A 110 -1.23 8.90 5.62
C ALA A 110 -1.89 10.03 4.81
N SER A 111 -3.01 10.59 5.29
CA SER A 111 -3.72 11.69 4.65
C SER A 111 -2.83 12.92 4.41
N LEU A 112 -1.87 13.19 5.31
CA LEU A 112 -0.88 14.26 5.15
C LEU A 112 -0.02 14.07 3.90
N PHE A 113 0.52 12.87 3.73
CA PHE A 113 1.40 12.55 2.59
C PHE A 113 0.62 12.48 1.27
N PHE A 114 -0.60 11.95 1.32
CA PHE A 114 -1.49 11.93 0.15
C PHE A 114 -1.86 13.34 -0.30
N TYR A 115 -2.28 14.19 0.63
CA TYR A 115 -2.62 15.57 0.32
C TYR A 115 -1.42 16.37 -0.18
N PHE A 116 -0.24 16.16 0.41
CA PHE A 116 1.00 16.75 -0.08
C PHE A 116 1.30 16.34 -1.54
N GLY A 117 1.12 15.07 -1.88
CA GLY A 117 1.23 14.60 -3.27
C GLY A 117 0.23 15.28 -4.21
N ILE A 118 -1.00 15.53 -3.75
CA ILE A 118 -2.02 16.26 -4.53
C ILE A 118 -1.57 17.70 -4.79
N LEU A 119 -1.12 18.42 -3.76
CA LEU A 119 -0.61 19.80 -3.92
C LEU A 119 0.54 19.87 -4.92
N ILE A 120 1.48 18.91 -4.88
CA ILE A 120 2.56 18.84 -5.88
C ILE A 120 1.99 18.65 -7.29
N SER A 121 1.00 17.78 -7.46
CA SER A 121 0.41 17.51 -8.77
C SER A 121 -0.31 18.73 -9.37
N GLU A 122 -0.90 19.59 -8.53
CA GLU A 122 -1.53 20.85 -8.94
C GLU A 122 -0.50 21.90 -9.42
N THR A 123 0.73 21.88 -8.90
CA THR A 123 1.74 22.92 -9.19
C THR A 123 2.39 22.86 -10.59
N ASN A 124 1.96 21.94 -11.49
CA ASN A 124 2.59 21.67 -12.79
C ASN A 124 4.10 21.31 -12.74
N PHE A 125 4.69 21.22 -11.55
CA PHE A 125 6.13 20.99 -11.33
C PHE A 125 6.63 19.71 -12.02
N LEU A 126 5.79 18.69 -12.06
CA LEU A 126 6.10 17.40 -12.69
C LEU A 126 5.73 17.34 -14.19
N ILE A 127 4.99 18.30 -14.74
CA ILE A 127 4.35 18.17 -16.06
C ILE A 127 5.10 18.95 -17.15
N LYS A 128 5.70 20.12 -16.85
CA LYS A 128 6.35 20.95 -17.88
C LYS A 128 7.87 20.80 -17.95
N GLY A 129 8.37 20.23 -19.06
CA GLY A 129 9.68 20.52 -19.67
C GLY A 129 10.95 20.34 -18.82
N THR A 130 10.84 19.80 -17.59
CA THR A 130 11.99 19.60 -16.71
C THR A 130 12.95 18.58 -17.33
N LYS A 131 14.20 19.02 -17.57
CA LYS A 131 15.26 18.17 -18.11
C LYS A 131 15.50 16.98 -17.17
N SER A 132 15.81 15.82 -17.74
CA SER A 132 16.08 14.58 -17.01
C SER A 132 17.13 14.76 -15.90
N LEU A 133 18.17 15.56 -16.16
CA LEU A 133 19.21 15.87 -15.17
C LEU A 133 18.64 16.47 -13.87
N TYR A 134 17.71 17.43 -13.95
CA TYR A 134 17.13 18.05 -12.76
C TYR A 134 16.22 17.10 -11.99
N LEU A 135 15.53 16.19 -12.69
CA LEU A 135 14.74 15.15 -12.05
C LEU A 135 15.63 14.17 -11.28
N VAL A 136 16.76 13.76 -11.87
CA VAL A 136 17.75 12.90 -11.22
C VAL A 136 18.37 13.60 -10.01
N LEU A 137 18.82 14.85 -10.15
CA LEU A 137 19.40 15.61 -9.04
C LEU A 137 18.39 15.79 -7.89
N GLY A 138 17.15 16.14 -8.20
CA GLY A 138 16.08 16.25 -7.21
C GLY A 138 15.82 14.92 -6.50
N ALA A 139 15.76 13.80 -7.25
CA ALA A 139 15.58 12.47 -6.67
C ALA A 139 16.74 12.10 -5.75
N VAL A 140 17.99 12.35 -6.16
CA VAL A 140 19.17 12.12 -5.33
C VAL A 140 19.11 12.95 -4.05
N ILE A 141 18.80 14.24 -4.13
CA ILE A 141 18.67 15.12 -2.94
C ILE A 141 17.59 14.59 -1.99
N CYS A 142 16.40 14.28 -2.49
CA CYS A 142 15.31 13.74 -1.68
C CYS A 142 15.69 12.40 -1.01
N TYR A 143 16.40 11.53 -1.73
CA TYR A 143 16.88 10.27 -1.19
C TYR A 143 17.99 10.47 -0.14
N LEU A 144 18.87 11.45 -0.34
CA LEU A 144 19.88 11.83 0.66
C LEU A 144 19.24 12.34 1.94
N ILE A 145 18.17 13.15 1.86
CA ILE A 145 17.41 13.57 3.05
C ILE A 145 16.93 12.34 3.83
N TYR A 146 16.36 11.34 3.16
CA TYR A 146 15.95 10.11 3.83
C TYR A 146 17.11 9.36 4.49
N ILE A 147 18.28 9.28 3.83
CA ILE A 147 19.47 8.61 4.39
C ILE A 147 20.03 9.34 5.61
N PHE A 148 20.13 10.68 5.55
CA PHE A 148 20.70 11.48 6.64
C PHE A 148 19.76 11.63 7.83
N PHE A 149 18.46 11.41 7.64
CA PHE A 149 17.45 11.45 8.69
C PHE A 149 16.76 10.07 8.82
N PRO A 150 17.49 9.01 9.24
CA PRO A 150 16.93 7.68 9.30
C PRO A 150 15.83 7.60 10.38
N VAL A 151 14.66 7.10 9.99
CA VAL A 151 13.52 6.90 10.89
C VAL A 151 13.01 5.48 10.75
N LYS A 152 12.71 4.83 11.88
CA LYS A 152 12.02 3.54 11.88
C LYS A 152 10.52 3.80 11.77
N ILE A 153 9.94 3.40 10.64
CA ILE A 153 8.53 3.59 10.32
C ILE A 153 7.93 2.22 10.04
N SER A 154 6.82 1.91 10.69
CA SER A 154 5.99 0.76 10.35
C SER A 154 4.52 1.18 10.42
N MET A 155 4.01 1.67 9.30
CA MET A 155 2.64 2.17 9.19
C MET A 155 1.60 1.07 9.43
N SER A 156 1.90 -0.19 9.08
CA SER A 156 1.00 -1.31 9.33
C SER A 156 0.71 -1.55 10.82
N VAL A 157 1.63 -1.16 11.71
CA VAL A 157 1.43 -1.23 13.16
C VAL A 157 1.29 0.15 13.81
N ASN A 158 1.11 1.19 12.99
CA ASN A 158 1.08 2.60 13.36
C ASN A 158 2.26 3.02 14.27
N TYR A 159 3.49 2.60 13.93
CA TYR A 159 4.70 2.87 14.70
C TYR A 159 5.62 3.86 13.98
N TYR A 160 6.07 4.88 14.71
CA TYR A 160 7.01 5.90 14.25
C TYR A 160 8.03 6.20 15.35
N SER A 161 9.33 6.08 15.08
CA SER A 161 10.36 6.34 16.09
C SER A 161 10.52 7.83 16.42
N ASN A 162 10.27 8.71 15.44
CA ASN A 162 10.29 10.16 15.63
C ASN A 162 9.29 10.82 14.67
N THR A 163 8.25 11.46 15.22
CA THR A 163 7.17 12.06 14.44
C THR A 163 7.65 13.15 13.49
N TYR A 164 8.50 14.07 13.95
CA TYR A 164 8.99 15.18 13.14
C TYR A 164 9.82 14.69 11.95
N LEU A 165 10.81 13.82 12.22
CA LEU A 165 11.65 13.25 11.17
C LEU A 165 10.85 12.36 10.22
N THR A 166 9.78 11.71 10.69
CA THR A 166 8.86 10.93 9.85
C THR A 166 8.20 11.82 8.80
N VAL A 167 7.72 13.00 9.18
CA VAL A 167 7.08 13.93 8.25
C VAL A 167 8.08 14.43 7.21
N VAL A 168 9.26 14.89 7.65
CA VAL A 168 10.30 15.41 6.74
C VAL A 168 10.76 14.33 5.77
N SER A 169 11.13 13.15 6.28
CA SER A 169 11.63 12.05 5.46
C SER A 169 10.52 11.45 4.58
N GLY A 170 9.30 11.37 5.08
CA GLY A 170 8.15 10.89 4.32
C GLY A 170 7.80 11.81 3.16
N MET A 171 7.78 13.14 3.37
CA MET A 171 7.58 14.12 2.30
C MET A 171 8.70 14.05 1.25
N ALA A 172 9.96 13.91 1.68
CA ALA A 172 11.09 13.73 0.78
C ALA A 172 10.93 12.45 -0.07
N ILE A 173 10.52 11.33 0.54
CA ILE A 173 10.29 10.07 -0.18
C ILE A 173 9.09 10.17 -1.14
N VAL A 174 8.01 10.90 -0.81
CA VAL A 174 6.91 11.16 -1.75
C VAL A 174 7.44 11.87 -3.01
N VAL A 175 8.22 12.94 -2.84
CA VAL A 175 8.81 13.68 -3.98
C VAL A 175 9.75 12.77 -4.77
N PHE A 176 10.62 12.03 -4.08
CA PHE A 176 11.53 11.06 -4.70
C PHE A 176 10.79 10.07 -5.60
N ILE A 177 9.74 9.42 -5.08
CA ILE A 177 8.95 8.43 -5.82
C ILE A 177 8.30 9.09 -7.05
N LEU A 178 7.73 10.28 -6.92
CA LEU A 178 7.13 10.99 -8.05
C LEU A 178 8.16 11.31 -9.15
N LEU A 179 9.38 11.72 -8.78
CA LEU A 179 10.46 11.97 -9.73
C LEU A 179 10.95 10.69 -10.41
N VAL A 180 11.12 9.60 -9.66
CA VAL A 180 11.50 8.29 -10.20
C VAL A 180 10.42 7.77 -11.16
N CYS A 181 9.14 7.85 -10.78
CA CYS A 181 8.03 7.46 -11.66
C CYS A 181 8.06 8.22 -12.99
N LYS A 182 8.43 9.51 -12.98
CA LYS A 182 8.58 10.29 -14.21
C LYS A 182 9.77 9.83 -15.06
N LEU A 183 10.89 9.45 -14.43
CA LEU A 183 12.09 8.97 -15.14
C LEU A 183 11.87 7.61 -15.82
N VAL A 184 11.06 6.73 -15.21
CA VAL A 184 10.86 5.35 -15.69
C VAL A 184 9.54 5.15 -16.45
N ASN A 185 8.79 6.22 -16.71
CA ASN A 185 7.44 6.14 -17.30
C ASN A 185 7.40 5.56 -18.73
N GLN A 186 8.53 5.45 -19.42
CA GLN A 186 8.62 4.86 -20.76
C GLN A 186 8.95 3.36 -20.74
N ILE A 187 9.35 2.80 -19.59
CA ILE A 187 9.77 1.40 -19.49
C ILE A 187 8.53 0.50 -19.45
N LEU A 188 8.31 -0.27 -20.51
CA LEU A 188 7.13 -1.12 -20.69
C LEU A 188 6.90 -2.11 -19.53
N VAL A 189 7.96 -2.75 -19.05
CA VAL A 189 7.88 -3.74 -17.96
C VAL A 189 7.43 -3.07 -16.65
N ILE A 190 8.00 -1.92 -16.31
CA ILE A 190 7.62 -1.16 -15.10
C ILE A 190 6.17 -0.70 -15.20
N ASN A 191 5.75 -0.21 -16.37
CA ASN A 191 4.36 0.17 -16.61
C ASN A 191 3.40 -1.03 -16.53
N TRP A 192 3.83 -2.22 -16.94
CA TRP A 192 3.03 -3.43 -16.81
C TRP A 192 2.89 -3.86 -15.35
N ILE A 193 3.98 -3.83 -14.57
CA ILE A 193 3.93 -4.10 -13.12
C ILE A 193 3.02 -3.08 -12.43
N GLY A 194 3.17 -1.78 -12.73
CA GLY A 194 2.34 -0.71 -12.17
C GLY A 194 0.84 -0.92 -12.45
N ARG A 195 0.47 -1.29 -13.69
CA ARG A 195 -0.91 -1.58 -14.08
C ARG A 195 -1.52 -2.81 -13.41
N ASN A 196 -0.69 -3.72 -12.90
CA ASN A 196 -1.12 -4.94 -12.21
C ASN A 196 -0.78 -4.94 -10.71
N SER A 197 -0.32 -3.80 -10.19
CA SER A 197 0.17 -3.64 -8.81
C SER A 197 -0.87 -4.05 -7.76
N LEU A 198 -2.15 -3.76 -8.00
CA LEU A 198 -3.23 -4.16 -7.09
C LEU A 198 -3.35 -5.68 -6.96
N VAL A 199 -3.29 -6.40 -8.09
CA VAL A 199 -3.34 -7.88 -8.08
C VAL A 199 -2.13 -8.40 -7.32
N LEU A 200 -0.93 -7.98 -7.74
CA LEU A 200 0.33 -8.39 -7.13
C LEU A 200 0.35 -8.13 -5.61
N LEU A 201 -0.10 -6.95 -5.17
CA LEU A 201 -0.21 -6.60 -3.75
C LEU A 201 -1.12 -7.57 -2.98
N CYS A 202 -2.22 -8.03 -3.58
CA CYS A 202 -3.18 -8.90 -2.91
C CYS A 202 -2.80 -10.38 -2.96
N THR A 203 -2.04 -10.81 -3.97
CA THR A 203 -1.77 -12.24 -4.20
C THR A 203 -0.39 -12.68 -3.71
N HIS A 204 0.62 -11.79 -3.68
CA HIS A 204 2.00 -12.22 -3.42
C HIS A 204 2.16 -12.93 -2.06
N HIS A 205 1.48 -12.47 -1.00
CA HIS A 205 1.51 -13.15 0.30
C HIS A 205 0.90 -14.55 0.28
N LEU A 206 -0.13 -14.77 -0.53
CA LEU A 206 -0.77 -16.08 -0.72
C LEU A 206 0.12 -17.01 -1.56
N VAL A 207 0.98 -16.46 -2.41
CA VAL A 207 1.90 -17.21 -3.27
C VAL A 207 3.21 -17.53 -2.56
N TYR A 208 3.91 -16.53 -2.02
CA TYR A 208 5.26 -16.75 -1.48
C TYR A 208 5.24 -17.60 -0.20
N ARG A 209 4.19 -17.54 0.63
CA ARG A 209 4.14 -18.28 1.91
C ARG A 209 4.17 -19.80 1.71
N PRO A 210 3.30 -20.41 0.88
CA PRO A 210 3.42 -21.83 0.51
C PRO A 210 4.78 -22.16 -0.12
N ILE A 211 5.27 -21.35 -1.05
CA ILE A 211 6.58 -21.57 -1.69
C ILE A 211 7.69 -21.59 -0.64
N LYS A 212 7.70 -20.61 0.26
CA LYS A 212 8.67 -20.51 1.37
C LYS A 212 8.60 -21.73 2.27
N TYR A 213 7.39 -22.20 2.61
CA TYR A 213 7.21 -23.42 3.40
C TYR A 213 7.84 -24.63 2.72
N PHE A 214 7.57 -24.85 1.43
CA PHE A 214 8.17 -25.95 0.67
C PHE A 214 9.70 -25.83 0.59
N LEU A 215 10.22 -24.64 0.26
CA LEU A 215 11.66 -24.41 0.17
C LEU A 215 12.36 -24.76 1.50
N ILE A 216 11.83 -24.27 2.63
CA ILE A 216 12.37 -24.56 3.97
C ILE A 216 12.29 -26.06 4.28
N HIS A 217 11.18 -26.72 3.92
CA HIS A 217 11.01 -28.16 4.13
C HIS A 217 12.08 -28.98 3.39
N PHE A 218 12.53 -28.52 2.21
CA PHE A 218 13.61 -29.13 1.44
C PHE A 218 15.02 -28.59 1.77
N GLY A 219 15.16 -27.74 2.80
CA GLY A 219 16.45 -27.20 3.23
C GLY A 219 16.99 -26.04 2.39
N TYR A 220 16.14 -25.40 1.58
CA TYR A 220 16.49 -24.22 0.79
C TYR A 220 15.97 -22.94 1.47
N ASP A 221 16.87 -22.06 1.93
CA ASP A 221 16.51 -20.73 2.44
C ASP A 221 17.24 -19.63 1.66
N TYR A 222 16.94 -19.54 0.37
CA TYR A 222 17.52 -18.56 -0.55
C TYR A 222 16.47 -17.49 -0.93
N PRO A 223 16.60 -16.24 -0.44
CA PRO A 223 15.63 -15.17 -0.72
C PRO A 223 15.46 -14.88 -2.22
N LEU A 224 16.54 -14.97 -3.00
CA LEU A 224 16.49 -14.74 -4.45
C LEU A 224 15.67 -15.84 -5.16
N LEU A 225 15.84 -17.10 -4.74
CA LEU A 225 15.05 -18.21 -5.28
C LEU A 225 13.56 -18.04 -4.96
N LEU A 226 13.23 -17.68 -3.71
CA LEU A 226 11.86 -17.39 -3.31
C LEU A 226 11.24 -16.26 -4.16
N PHE A 227 12.00 -15.18 -4.38
CA PHE A 227 11.56 -14.05 -5.21
C PHE A 227 11.27 -14.48 -6.65
N VAL A 228 12.21 -15.20 -7.28
CA VAL A 228 12.06 -15.68 -8.67
C VAL A 228 10.86 -16.62 -8.80
N LEU A 229 10.71 -17.59 -7.91
CA LEU A 229 9.57 -18.52 -7.92
C LEU A 229 8.25 -17.79 -7.69
N THR A 230 8.22 -16.81 -6.79
CA THR A 230 7.02 -15.98 -6.55
C THR A 230 6.62 -15.22 -7.81
N ILE A 231 7.57 -14.59 -8.52
CA ILE A 231 7.28 -13.90 -9.79
C ILE A 231 6.75 -14.85 -10.86
N ILE A 232 7.37 -16.03 -11.00
CA ILE A 232 6.95 -17.03 -11.99
C ILE A 232 5.49 -17.45 -11.78
N VAL A 233 5.04 -17.56 -10.53
CA VAL A 233 3.65 -17.91 -10.20
C VAL A 233 2.70 -16.70 -10.27
N GLU A 234 3.17 -15.52 -9.90
CA GLU A 234 2.39 -14.27 -9.96
C GLU A 234 2.02 -13.87 -11.39
N ILE A 235 2.91 -14.06 -12.37
CA ILE A 235 2.65 -13.68 -13.77
C ILE A 235 1.38 -14.38 -14.32
N PRO A 236 1.25 -15.73 -14.27
CA PRO A 236 0.00 -16.42 -14.64
C PRO A 236 -1.22 -15.95 -13.86
N ILE A 237 -1.10 -15.73 -12.55
CA ILE A 237 -2.20 -15.25 -11.70
C ILE A 237 -2.69 -13.88 -12.20
N ILE A 238 -1.78 -12.97 -12.52
CA ILE A 238 -2.11 -11.67 -13.11
C ILE A 238 -2.88 -11.84 -14.42
N PHE A 239 -2.47 -12.73 -15.31
CA PHE A 239 -3.20 -12.98 -16.56
C PHE A 239 -4.60 -13.55 -16.32
N ILE A 240 -4.73 -14.54 -15.42
CA ILE A 240 -6.01 -15.17 -15.08
C ILE A 240 -6.97 -14.14 -14.47
N ILE A 241 -6.53 -13.40 -13.45
CA ILE A 241 -7.38 -12.42 -12.76
C ILE A 241 -7.81 -11.31 -13.72
N ASN A 242 -6.90 -10.78 -14.53
CA ASN A 242 -7.25 -9.75 -15.51
C ASN A 242 -8.23 -10.25 -16.57
N ARG A 243 -8.15 -11.52 -16.96
CA ARG A 243 -9.00 -12.10 -18.00
C ARG A 243 -10.40 -12.47 -17.48
N TYR A 244 -10.47 -13.13 -16.32
CA TYR A 244 -11.70 -13.75 -15.82
C TYR A 244 -12.35 -12.96 -14.67
N PHE A 245 -11.56 -12.24 -13.89
CA PHE A 245 -12.03 -11.51 -12.70
C PHE A 245 -11.53 -10.05 -12.68
N PRO A 246 -11.77 -9.25 -13.73
CA PRO A 246 -11.23 -7.89 -13.85
C PRO A 246 -11.62 -6.97 -12.69
N VAL A 247 -12.77 -7.23 -12.05
CA VAL A 247 -13.21 -6.50 -10.85
C VAL A 247 -12.19 -6.65 -9.70
N LEU A 248 -11.56 -7.81 -9.53
CA LEU A 248 -10.50 -8.04 -8.53
C LEU A 248 -9.21 -7.28 -8.88
N ALA A 249 -8.99 -6.98 -10.16
CA ALA A 249 -7.90 -6.09 -10.59
C ALA A 249 -8.26 -4.60 -10.46
N GLY A 250 -9.38 -4.26 -9.80
CA GLY A 250 -9.87 -2.87 -9.71
C GLY A 250 -10.45 -2.35 -11.02
N LYS A 251 -10.57 -3.21 -12.05
CA LYS A 251 -11.12 -2.89 -13.37
C LYS A 251 -12.62 -3.17 -13.37
N GLY A 252 -13.36 -2.41 -12.57
CA GLY A 252 -14.83 -2.40 -12.61
C GLY A 252 -15.33 -1.63 -13.85
N LYS A 253 -16.36 -2.15 -14.54
CA LYS A 253 -16.92 -1.69 -15.83
C LYS A 253 -16.68 -0.20 -16.16
N LEU A 254 -15.61 0.09 -16.90
CA LEU A 254 -15.73 0.91 -18.11
C LEU A 254 -16.13 -0.05 -19.23
N VAL A 255 -17.40 -0.50 -19.24
CA VAL A 255 -18.00 -1.00 -20.48
C VAL A 255 -18.31 0.25 -21.29
N VAL A 256 -17.27 0.86 -21.86
CA VAL A 256 -17.44 1.70 -23.03
C VAL A 256 -17.45 0.74 -24.19
N ARG A 257 -18.65 0.63 -24.79
CA ARG A 257 -18.91 0.03 -26.09
C ARG A 257 -17.74 0.34 -27.04
N SER A 258 -17.09 -0.69 -27.56
CA SER A 258 -16.55 -0.66 -28.92
C SER A 258 -17.66 -1.12 -29.86
#